data_AF-A0A7L4Q8Y3-F1
#
_entry.id   AF-A0A7L4Q8Y3-F1
#
_cell.length_a   1.000
_cell.length_b   1.000
_cell.length_c   1.000
_cell.angle_alpha   90.00
_cell.angle_beta   90.00
_cell.angle_gamma   90.00
#
_symmetry.space_group_name_H-M   'P 1'
#
loop_
_entity.id
_entity.type
_entity.pdbx_description
1 polymer ?
#
loop_
_entity_poly.entity_id
_entity_poly.type
_entity_poly.pdbx_seq_one_letter_code
_entity_poly.pdbx_strand_id
1 'polypeptide(L)'
;MSRADVRAVENPISAIFDLADDVTKEAPKIRKLVTYATVFIVFWLIVDFILILAFLVTNLFISLFLIILFILGLFTLSLLRRFNDFFRYYAQRHKVILSVRDDDPVVLVPEGRDSVDRLVNLLISRNPGLRESYMLGSASTPQIQRGRSGTFYQFDGLISKSPGPLWRMLRIGYPGYQMFIKNFDHPPSSEDLLALKRAVEDISLANLVPPSRVIALWQRKPDEEITEDVYEILITQVAVLQRGSRTYACSLELIVENEDGTYEFVPYVVDHSYFSTSRAQ
;
A
#
# COMPACT_ATOMS: atom_id res chain seq x y z
N MET A 1 0.19 42.14 26.28
CA MET A 1 -0.60 40.90 26.25
C MET A 1 -1.99 41.23 25.71
N SER A 2 -2.16 41.13 24.39
CA SER A 2 -3.47 41.27 23.74
C SER A 2 -4.26 39.99 23.99
N ARG A 3 -5.52 40.10 24.41
CA ARG A 3 -6.46 38.97 24.53
C ARG A 3 -6.58 38.34 23.14
N ALA A 4 -6.15 37.08 23.01
CA ALA A 4 -6.36 36.30 21.81
C ALA A 4 -7.85 36.28 21.48
N ASP A 5 -8.20 36.86 20.33
CA ASP A 5 -9.56 36.93 19.83
C ASP A 5 -10.00 35.53 19.42
N VAL A 6 -10.95 34.97 20.19
CA VAL A 6 -11.53 33.63 19.97
C VAL A 6 -12.30 33.54 18.63
N ARG A 7 -12.47 34.67 17.92
CA ARG A 7 -13.13 34.76 16.62
C ARG A 7 -12.16 34.83 15.44
N ALA A 8 -10.84 34.86 15.67
CA ALA A 8 -9.87 34.53 14.63
C ALA A 8 -9.84 33.00 14.47
N VAL A 9 -10.97 32.45 14.01
CA VAL A 9 -11.07 31.04 13.64
C VAL A 9 -10.15 30.88 12.43
N GLU A 10 -8.94 30.36 12.67
CA GLU A 10 -8.16 29.67 11.65
C GLU A 10 -9.13 28.82 10.86
N ASN A 11 -9.06 28.92 9.52
CA ASN A 11 -9.94 28.21 8.62
C ASN A 11 -10.17 26.79 9.19
N PRO A 12 -11.41 26.35 9.46
CA PRO A 12 -11.65 25.08 10.16
C PRO A 12 -10.96 23.91 9.45
N ILE A 13 -10.71 24.05 8.15
CA ILE A 13 -9.89 23.16 7.35
C ILE A 13 -8.42 23.16 7.82
N SER A 14 -7.78 24.33 7.99
CA SER A 14 -6.40 24.42 8.49
C SER A 14 -6.27 23.89 9.92
N ALA A 15 -7.20 24.21 10.82
CA ALA A 15 -7.17 23.70 12.19
C ALA A 15 -7.29 22.16 12.27
N ILE A 16 -8.10 21.55 11.40
CA ILE A 16 -8.18 20.08 11.27
C ILE A 16 -6.85 19.52 10.74
N PHE A 17 -6.20 20.21 9.80
CA PHE A 17 -4.90 19.79 9.26
C PHE A 17 -3.77 19.90 10.27
N ASP A 18 -3.70 20.99 11.03
CA ASP A 18 -2.69 21.20 12.07
C ASP A 18 -2.81 20.13 13.16
N LEU A 19 -4.05 19.78 13.55
CA LEU A 19 -4.31 18.68 14.47
C LEU A 19 -3.83 17.34 13.89
N ALA A 20 -4.06 17.10 12.60
CA ALA A 20 -3.64 15.86 11.93
C ALA A 20 -2.10 15.77 11.79
N ASP A 21 -1.42 16.89 11.57
CA ASP A 21 0.04 17.00 11.58
C ASP A 21 0.62 16.66 12.95
N ASP A 22 0.02 17.18 14.02
CA ASP A 22 0.46 16.90 15.38
C ASP A 22 0.25 15.43 15.79
N VAL A 23 -0.87 14.83 15.40
CA VAL A 23 -1.10 13.38 15.58
C VAL A 23 -0.05 12.56 14.81
N THR A 24 0.33 13.00 13.62
CA THR A 24 1.33 12.30 12.79
C THR A 24 2.73 12.38 13.39
N LYS A 25 3.11 13.48 14.03
CA LYS A 25 4.39 13.61 14.75
C LYS A 25 4.50 12.64 15.92
N GLU A 26 3.39 12.34 16.60
CA GLU A 26 3.35 11.41 17.73
C GLU A 26 3.20 9.94 17.32
N ALA A 27 2.77 9.66 16.08
CA ALA A 27 2.61 8.30 15.54
C ALA A 27 3.79 7.34 15.77
N PRO A 28 5.08 7.71 15.56
CA PRO A 28 6.20 6.79 15.82
C PRO A 28 6.35 6.44 17.30
N LYS A 29 6.05 7.37 18.23
CA LYS A 29 6.09 7.11 19.67
C LYS A 29 4.95 6.17 20.07
N ILE A 30 3.74 6.43 19.59
CA ILE A 30 2.58 5.56 19.81
C ILE A 30 2.88 4.14 19.30
N ARG A 31 3.49 4.00 18.11
CA ARG A 31 3.88 2.71 17.55
C ARG A 31 4.89 1.95 18.42
N LYS A 32 5.87 2.64 19.00
CA LYS A 32 6.81 2.02 19.96
C LYS A 32 6.07 1.54 21.22
N LEU A 33 5.19 2.38 21.79
CA LEU A 33 4.39 2.02 22.97
C LEU A 33 3.50 0.81 22.71
N VAL A 34 2.80 0.78 21.57
CA VAL A 34 1.97 -0.34 21.13
C VAL A 34 2.80 -1.62 20.96
N THR A 35 4.02 -1.50 20.43
CA THR A 35 4.93 -2.65 20.29
C THR A 35 5.36 -3.19 21.65
N TYR A 36 5.74 -2.33 22.59
CA TYR A 36 6.09 -2.74 23.95
C TYR A 36 4.91 -3.35 24.70
N ALA A 37 3.72 -2.74 24.60
CA ALA A 37 2.49 -3.29 25.17
C ALA A 37 2.16 -4.66 24.57
N THR A 38 2.35 -4.85 23.26
CA THR A 38 2.14 -6.14 22.60
C THR A 38 3.08 -7.21 23.15
N VAL A 39 4.38 -6.90 23.24
CA VAL A 39 5.39 -7.83 23.79
C VAL A 39 5.07 -8.18 25.25
N PHE A 40 4.71 -7.18 26.06
CA PHE A 40 4.33 -7.36 27.45
C PHE A 40 3.10 -8.27 27.61
N ILE A 41 2.04 -8.02 26.84
CA ILE A 41 0.81 -8.84 26.88
C ILE A 41 1.10 -10.27 26.41
N VAL A 42 1.89 -10.45 25.36
CA VAL A 42 2.26 -11.80 24.87
C VAL A 42 3.06 -12.55 25.94
N PHE A 43 4.03 -11.90 26.59
CA PHE A 43 4.77 -12.49 27.69
C PHE A 43 3.84 -12.89 28.84
N TRP A 44 2.93 -12.00 29.23
CA TRP A 44 1.95 -12.28 30.29
C TRP A 44 1.03 -13.44 29.95
N LEU A 45 0.54 -13.52 28.70
CA LEU A 45 -0.28 -14.64 28.22
C LEU A 45 0.47 -15.98 28.29
N ILE A 46 1.78 -16.00 28.00
CA ILE A 46 2.59 -17.22 28.13
C ILE A 46 2.67 -17.66 29.60
N VAL A 47 2.93 -16.73 30.52
CA VAL A 47 2.97 -17.01 31.96
C VAL A 47 1.61 -17.52 32.45
N ASP A 48 0.54 -16.84 32.07
CA ASP A 48 -0.83 -17.19 32.43
C ASP A 48 -1.22 -18.58 31.91
N PHE A 49 -0.83 -18.91 30.68
CA PHE A 49 -1.02 -20.25 30.12
C PHE A 49 -0.30 -21.35 30.93
N ILE A 50 0.93 -21.10 31.38
CA ILE A 50 1.68 -22.03 32.24
C ILE A 50 0.98 -22.19 33.60
N LEU A 51 0.48 -21.10 34.18
CA LEU A 51 -0.26 -21.12 35.44
C LEU A 51 -1.58 -21.91 35.31
N ILE A 52 -2.30 -21.74 34.21
CA ILE A 52 -3.51 -22.53 33.93
C ILE A 52 -3.18 -24.02 33.96
N LEU A 53 -2.11 -24.45 33.26
CA LEU A 53 -1.71 -25.85 33.24
C LEU A 53 -1.33 -26.38 34.63
N ALA A 54 -0.65 -25.58 35.45
CA ALA A 54 -0.22 -25.97 36.78
C ALA A 54 -1.39 -26.13 37.77
N PHE A 55 -2.41 -25.26 37.67
CA PHE A 55 -3.52 -25.24 38.63
C PHE A 55 -4.78 -25.99 38.17
N LEU A 56 -4.85 -26.42 36.90
CA LEU A 56 -6.04 -27.03 36.28
C LEU A 56 -6.63 -28.18 37.10
N VAL A 57 -5.76 -29.02 37.68
CA VAL A 57 -6.14 -30.21 38.43
C VAL A 57 -6.26 -29.93 39.94
N THR A 58 -5.53 -28.94 40.45
CA THR A 58 -5.41 -28.67 41.89
C THR A 58 -6.52 -27.76 42.41
N ASN A 59 -6.93 -26.75 41.63
CA ASN A 59 -7.96 -25.80 42.06
C ASN A 59 -8.76 -25.27 40.88
N LEU A 60 -10.00 -25.75 40.75
CA LEU A 60 -10.92 -25.37 39.67
C LEU A 60 -11.28 -23.88 39.68
N PHE A 61 -11.43 -23.26 40.85
CA PHE A 61 -11.80 -21.83 40.94
C PHE A 61 -10.67 -20.92 40.46
N ILE A 62 -9.43 -21.20 40.89
CA ILE A 62 -8.25 -20.46 40.43
C ILE A 62 -8.07 -20.66 38.93
N SER A 63 -8.22 -21.89 38.44
CA SER A 63 -8.08 -22.20 37.01
C SER A 63 -9.13 -21.48 36.16
N LEU A 64 -10.39 -21.45 36.61
CA LEU A 64 -11.45 -20.72 35.90
C LEU A 64 -11.15 -19.21 35.85
N PHE A 65 -10.68 -18.63 36.96
CA PHE A 65 -10.28 -17.23 37.01
C PHE A 65 -9.12 -16.92 36.03
N LEU A 66 -8.10 -17.77 35.99
CA LEU A 66 -6.98 -17.63 35.05
C LEU A 66 -7.44 -17.77 33.59
N ILE A 67 -8.34 -18.72 33.28
CA ILE A 67 -8.90 -18.86 31.92
C ILE A 67 -9.63 -17.58 31.48
N ILE A 68 -10.42 -16.95 32.38
CA ILE A 68 -11.09 -15.68 32.08
C ILE A 68 -10.05 -14.58 31.81
N LEU A 69 -8.99 -14.51 32.62
CA LEU A 69 -7.90 -13.55 32.44
C LEU A 69 -7.14 -13.76 31.11
N PHE A 70 -6.93 -15.02 30.73
CA PHE A 70 -6.31 -15.40 29.46
C PHE A 70 -7.15 -14.94 28.27
N ILE A 71 -8.46 -15.19 28.30
CA ILE A 71 -9.40 -14.73 27.26
C ILE A 71 -9.40 -13.20 27.17
N LEU A 72 -9.40 -12.51 28.31
CA LEU A 72 -9.32 -11.05 28.35
C LEU A 72 -8.02 -10.55 27.73
N GLY A 73 -6.88 -11.19 28.02
CA GLY A 73 -5.60 -10.86 27.41
C GLY A 73 -5.57 -11.06 25.90
N LEU A 74 -6.20 -12.13 25.38
CA LEU A 74 -6.39 -12.32 23.94
C LEU A 74 -7.25 -11.22 23.31
N PHE A 75 -8.30 -10.79 24.01
CA PHE A 75 -9.15 -9.68 23.58
C PHE A 75 -8.38 -8.37 23.53
N THR A 76 -7.61 -8.04 24.58
CA THR A 76 -6.73 -6.86 24.61
C THR A 76 -5.71 -6.89 23.48
N LEU A 77 -5.10 -8.04 23.20
CA LEU A 77 -4.16 -8.20 22.09
C LEU A 77 -4.82 -7.93 20.73
N SER A 78 -6.06 -8.41 20.53
CA SER A 78 -6.85 -8.14 19.32
C SER A 78 -7.15 -6.65 19.16
N LEU A 79 -7.54 -5.98 20.24
CA LEU A 79 -7.86 -4.55 20.24
C LEU A 79 -6.61 -3.70 19.95
N LEU A 80 -5.48 -4.07 20.55
CA LEU A 80 -4.19 -3.41 20.33
C LEU A 80 -3.71 -3.57 18.88
N ARG A 81 -3.92 -4.74 18.26
CA ARG A 81 -3.65 -4.95 16.83
C ARG A 81 -4.52 -4.05 15.95
N ARG A 82 -5.83 -3.99 16.20
CA ARG A 82 -6.75 -3.11 15.46
C ARG A 82 -6.35 -1.65 15.58
N PHE A 83 -5.98 -1.21 16.79
CA PHE A 83 -5.50 0.14 17.05
C PHE A 83 -4.22 0.46 16.25
N ASN A 84 -3.25 -0.46 16.24
CA ASN A 84 -2.03 -0.30 15.44
C ASN A 84 -2.32 -0.21 13.93
N ASP A 85 -3.23 -1.05 13.44
CA ASP A 85 -3.63 -1.04 12.03
C ASP A 85 -4.33 0.26 11.64
N PHE A 86 -5.20 0.79 12.51
CA PHE A 86 -5.85 2.08 12.34
C PHE A 86 -4.84 3.23 12.27
N PHE A 87 -3.89 3.30 13.21
CA PHE A 87 -2.86 4.34 13.21
C PHE A 87 -1.98 4.29 11.96
N ARG A 88 -1.62 3.08 11.51
CA ARG A 88 -0.87 2.91 10.26
C ARG A 88 -1.65 3.44 9.06
N TYR A 89 -2.94 3.11 8.98
CA TYR A 89 -3.82 3.61 7.92
C TYR A 89 -3.94 5.13 7.96
N TYR A 90 -4.19 5.70 9.14
CA TYR A 90 -4.33 7.14 9.34
C TYR A 90 -3.06 7.90 8.94
N ALA A 91 -1.90 7.51 9.47
CA ALA A 91 -0.61 8.14 9.16
C ALA A 91 -0.27 8.06 7.67
N GLN A 92 -0.60 6.93 7.03
CA GLN A 92 -0.39 6.76 5.60
C GLN A 92 -1.28 7.69 4.78
N ARG A 93 -2.58 7.79 5.12
CA ARG A 93 -3.54 8.65 4.42
C ARG A 93 -3.19 10.11 4.59
N HIS A 94 -2.82 10.53 5.80
CA HIS A 94 -2.42 11.90 6.09
C HIS A 94 -1.19 12.31 5.27
N LYS A 95 -0.17 11.45 5.20
CA LYS A 95 1.02 11.69 4.38
C LYS A 95 0.70 11.88 2.89
N VAL A 96 -0.25 11.12 2.35
CA VAL A 96 -0.68 11.25 0.95
C VAL A 96 -1.40 12.58 0.71
N ILE A 97 -2.24 13.02 1.65
CA ILE A 97 -2.94 14.31 1.54
C ILE A 97 -1.94 15.47 1.58
N LEU A 98 -0.97 15.41 2.49
CA LEU A 98 0.11 16.41 2.55
C LEU A 98 0.93 16.43 1.26
N SER A 99 1.31 15.27 0.71
CA SER A 99 2.08 15.25 -0.56
C SER A 99 1.30 15.87 -1.71
N VAL A 100 -0.02 15.67 -1.79
CA VAL A 100 -0.84 16.30 -2.85
C VAL A 100 -0.97 17.81 -2.65
N ARG A 101 -0.93 18.30 -1.41
CA ARG A 101 -1.01 19.73 -1.08
C ARG A 101 0.32 20.45 -1.33
N ASP A 102 1.41 19.82 -0.93
CA ASP A 102 2.73 20.43 -0.91
C ASP A 102 3.48 20.24 -2.25
N ASP A 103 3.05 19.29 -3.08
CA ASP A 103 3.57 19.12 -4.44
C ASP A 103 2.99 20.19 -5.39
N ASP A 104 3.84 20.65 -6.32
CA ASP A 104 3.42 21.47 -7.45
C ASP A 104 2.34 20.71 -8.24
N PRO A 105 1.18 21.33 -8.58
CA PRO A 105 0.14 20.69 -9.38
C PRO A 105 0.67 20.17 -10.72
N VAL A 106 1.79 20.71 -11.21
CA VAL A 106 2.44 20.28 -12.45
C VAL A 106 3.66 19.42 -12.13
N VAL A 107 3.61 18.15 -12.51
CA VAL A 107 4.75 17.26 -12.40
C VAL A 107 5.52 17.26 -13.71
N LEU A 108 6.73 17.81 -13.70
CA LEU A 108 7.60 17.82 -14.88
C LEU A 108 8.19 16.42 -15.13
N VAL A 109 8.30 16.08 -16.41
CA VAL A 109 8.93 14.85 -16.90
C VAL A 109 10.45 14.97 -16.69
N PRO A 110 11.09 14.05 -15.94
CA PRO A 110 12.54 14.11 -15.71
C PRO A 110 13.32 13.65 -16.96
N GLU A 111 14.61 13.90 -17.00
CA GLU A 111 15.47 13.37 -18.07
C GLU A 111 15.59 11.84 -18.00
N GLY A 112 15.61 11.18 -19.17
CA GLY A 112 15.72 9.73 -19.27
C GLY A 112 15.67 9.25 -20.72
N ARG A 113 16.15 8.03 -20.97
CA ARG A 113 16.34 7.50 -22.34
C ARG A 113 15.02 7.20 -23.04
N ASP A 114 14.07 6.65 -22.30
CA ASP A 114 12.72 6.32 -22.76
C ASP A 114 11.68 6.74 -21.69
N SER A 115 10.39 6.73 -22.03
CA SER A 115 9.34 7.14 -21.09
C SER A 115 9.27 6.28 -19.83
N VAL A 116 9.61 5.00 -19.94
CA VAL A 116 9.60 4.09 -18.79
C VAL A 116 10.73 4.46 -17.82
N ASP A 117 11.93 4.73 -18.33
CA ASP A 117 13.10 5.19 -17.58
C ASP A 117 12.83 6.54 -16.91
N ARG A 118 12.22 7.49 -17.64
CA ARG A 118 11.78 8.79 -17.08
C ARG A 118 10.80 8.60 -15.93
N LEU A 119 9.76 7.80 -16.13
CA LEU A 119 8.78 7.51 -15.09
C LEU A 119 9.43 6.81 -13.89
N VAL A 120 10.28 5.81 -14.13
CA VAL A 120 10.97 5.09 -13.05
C VAL A 120 11.88 6.02 -12.25
N ASN A 121 12.61 6.92 -12.90
CA ASN A 121 13.44 7.94 -12.25
C ASN A 121 12.61 8.90 -11.38
N LEU A 122 11.45 9.34 -11.88
CA LEU A 122 10.49 10.12 -11.09
C LEU A 122 10.00 9.34 -9.86
N LEU A 123 9.66 8.06 -10.04
CA LEU A 123 9.13 7.25 -8.95
C LEU A 123 10.18 6.94 -7.89
N ILE A 124 11.43 6.70 -8.29
CA ILE A 124 12.57 6.47 -7.41
C ILE A 124 12.95 7.73 -6.63
N SER A 125 12.91 8.90 -7.28
CA SER A 125 13.25 10.17 -6.61
C SER A 125 12.26 10.50 -5.50
N ARG A 126 10.99 10.15 -5.70
CA ARG A 126 9.90 10.36 -4.72
C ARG A 126 9.82 9.27 -3.65
N ASN A 127 10.33 8.06 -3.90
CA ASN A 127 10.13 6.88 -3.05
C ASN A 127 11.47 6.17 -2.71
N PRO A 128 12.03 6.40 -1.51
CA PRO A 128 13.27 5.76 -1.08
C PRO A 128 13.19 4.22 -1.07
N GLY A 129 12.02 3.65 -0.80
CA GLY A 129 11.80 2.19 -0.80
C GLY A 129 11.90 1.57 -2.19
N LEU A 130 11.40 2.27 -3.22
CA LEU A 130 11.56 1.87 -4.63
C LEU A 130 13.02 1.98 -5.08
N ARG A 131 13.74 3.01 -4.63
CA ARG A 131 15.16 3.20 -4.92
C ARG A 131 16.00 2.00 -4.49
N GLU A 132 15.79 1.50 -3.27
CA GLU A 132 16.52 0.35 -2.74
C GLU A 132 16.29 -0.89 -3.61
N SER A 133 15.03 -1.17 -3.95
CA SER A 133 14.66 -2.31 -4.81
C SER A 133 15.18 -2.19 -6.24
N TYR A 134 15.22 -0.98 -6.79
CA TYR A 134 15.79 -0.72 -8.11
C TYR A 134 17.31 -0.97 -8.13
N MET A 135 18.03 -0.42 -7.15
CA MET A 135 19.50 -0.56 -7.03
C MET A 135 19.95 -2.01 -6.75
N LEU A 136 19.12 -2.79 -6.06
CA LEU A 136 19.35 -4.22 -5.81
C LEU A 136 19.11 -5.11 -7.05
N GLY A 137 18.85 -4.52 -8.22
CA GLY A 137 18.58 -5.25 -9.47
C GLY A 137 17.24 -5.96 -9.52
N SER A 138 16.31 -5.62 -8.61
CA SER A 138 14.93 -6.14 -8.62
C SER A 138 14.00 -5.31 -9.50
N ALA A 139 14.57 -4.35 -10.23
CA ALA A 139 13.95 -3.64 -11.34
C ALA A 139 14.55 -4.14 -12.65
N SER A 140 13.71 -4.55 -13.59
CA SER A 140 14.15 -5.00 -14.91
C SER A 140 13.28 -4.35 -15.98
N THR A 141 13.94 -3.76 -16.98
CA THR A 141 13.33 -3.13 -18.15
C THR A 141 14.00 -3.66 -19.42
N PRO A 142 13.26 -4.18 -20.41
CA PRO A 142 11.93 -4.82 -20.36
C PRO A 142 12.00 -6.26 -19.79
N GLN A 143 10.87 -6.80 -19.31
CA GLN A 143 10.82 -8.14 -18.72
C GLN A 143 9.62 -8.98 -19.17
N ILE A 144 9.90 -10.22 -19.54
CA ILE A 144 8.89 -11.24 -19.82
C ILE A 144 8.65 -12.05 -18.55
N GLN A 145 7.41 -12.09 -18.10
CA GLN A 145 6.98 -12.82 -16.91
C GLN A 145 6.04 -13.95 -17.29
N ARG A 146 6.22 -15.11 -16.67
CA ARG A 146 5.33 -16.26 -16.87
C ARG A 146 4.20 -16.22 -15.85
N GLY A 147 2.98 -16.16 -16.32
CA GLY A 147 1.79 -16.26 -15.49
C GLY A 147 1.48 -17.70 -15.07
N ARG A 148 0.53 -17.87 -14.13
CA ARG A 148 0.14 -19.19 -13.61
C ARG A 148 -0.56 -20.02 -14.68
N SER A 149 -1.25 -19.37 -15.62
CA SER A 149 -1.83 -20.00 -16.82
C SER A 149 -0.78 -20.64 -17.74
N GLY A 150 0.50 -20.31 -17.57
CA GLY A 150 1.58 -20.70 -18.46
C GLY A 150 1.84 -19.71 -19.60
N THR A 151 0.99 -18.69 -19.75
CA THR A 151 1.14 -17.59 -20.70
C THR A 151 2.31 -16.70 -20.30
N PHE A 152 3.05 -16.20 -21.29
CA PHE A 152 4.11 -15.22 -21.10
C PHE A 152 3.58 -13.82 -21.39
N TYR A 153 3.79 -12.90 -20.46
CA TYR A 153 3.38 -11.50 -20.56
C TYR A 153 4.61 -10.61 -20.55
N GLN A 154 4.62 -9.59 -21.41
CA GLN A 154 5.72 -8.64 -21.52
C GLN A 154 5.36 -7.31 -20.87
N PHE A 155 6.19 -6.89 -19.92
CA PHE A 155 6.12 -5.58 -19.28
C PHE A 155 7.35 -4.77 -19.63
N ASP A 156 7.15 -3.47 -19.78
CA ASP A 156 8.21 -2.54 -20.17
C ASP A 156 9.02 -2.11 -18.94
N GLY A 157 8.42 -2.18 -17.75
CA GLY A 157 9.12 -2.18 -16.48
C GLY A 157 8.46 -3.06 -15.42
N LEU A 158 9.28 -3.75 -14.64
CA LEU A 158 8.84 -4.45 -13.43
C LEU A 158 9.78 -4.09 -12.29
N ILE A 159 9.23 -3.58 -11.18
CA ILE A 159 9.95 -3.38 -9.93
C ILE A 159 9.33 -4.31 -8.89
N SER A 160 10.14 -5.15 -8.27
CA SER A 160 9.63 -6.09 -7.26
C SER A 160 10.48 -6.13 -6.01
N LYS A 161 9.88 -6.53 -4.89
CA LYS A 161 10.62 -6.93 -3.69
C LYS A 161 10.11 -8.27 -3.23
N SER A 162 11.05 -9.20 -3.08
CA SER A 162 10.78 -10.54 -2.60
C SER A 162 10.08 -10.54 -1.23
N PRO A 163 9.16 -11.47 -0.97
CA PRO A 163 8.57 -11.63 0.35
C PRO A 163 9.62 -12.03 1.39
N GLY A 164 9.41 -11.61 2.64
CA GLY A 164 10.30 -11.94 3.74
C GLY A 164 10.32 -13.44 4.08
N PRO A 165 11.36 -13.97 4.76
CA PRO A 165 11.47 -15.40 5.05
C PRO A 165 10.28 -15.97 5.84
N LEU A 166 9.84 -15.23 6.87
CA LEU A 166 8.67 -15.58 7.69
C LEU A 166 7.37 -15.59 6.89
N TRP A 167 7.27 -14.74 5.85
CA TRP A 167 6.12 -14.76 4.96
C TRP A 167 6.08 -16.03 4.11
N ARG A 168 7.24 -16.44 3.57
CA ARG A 168 7.33 -17.65 2.75
C ARG A 168 6.98 -18.91 3.55
N MET A 169 7.43 -18.98 4.80
CA MET A 169 7.26 -20.17 5.64
C MET A 169 5.93 -20.17 6.42
N LEU A 170 5.63 -19.08 7.14
CA LEU A 170 4.52 -19.01 8.10
C LEU A 170 3.40 -18.07 7.66
N ARG A 171 3.55 -17.38 6.51
CA ARG A 171 2.57 -16.41 5.99
C ARG A 171 2.30 -15.24 6.95
N ILE A 172 3.31 -14.95 7.78
CA ILE A 172 3.29 -13.86 8.75
C ILE A 172 4.38 -12.87 8.36
N GLY A 173 4.05 -11.58 8.38
CA GLY A 173 4.99 -10.50 8.05
C GLY A 173 4.80 -9.94 6.64
N TYR A 174 5.91 -9.54 6.02
CA TYR A 174 5.92 -8.75 4.79
C TYR A 174 5.71 -9.61 3.53
N PRO A 175 4.61 -9.37 2.77
CA PRO A 175 4.25 -10.20 1.64
C PRO A 175 5.06 -9.95 0.36
N GLY A 176 5.97 -8.98 0.37
CA GLY A 176 6.61 -8.47 -0.84
C GLY A 176 5.68 -7.52 -1.60
N TYR A 177 6.16 -7.03 -2.74
CA TYR A 177 5.35 -6.25 -3.68
C TYR A 177 5.86 -6.40 -5.11
N GLN A 178 4.97 -6.09 -6.05
CA GLN A 178 5.28 -5.98 -7.47
C GLN A 178 4.59 -4.74 -8.05
N MET A 179 5.38 -3.92 -8.76
CA MET A 179 4.93 -2.77 -9.52
C MET A 179 5.17 -3.03 -11.00
N PHE A 180 4.10 -2.98 -11.77
CA PHE A 180 4.09 -3.27 -13.20
C PHE A 180 3.94 -1.97 -13.98
N ILE A 181 4.76 -1.79 -15.02
CA ILE A 181 4.66 -0.69 -15.97
C ILE A 181 4.50 -1.29 -17.37
N LYS A 182 3.43 -0.90 -18.06
CA LYS A 182 3.20 -1.21 -19.46
C LYS A 182 3.12 0.10 -20.24
N ASN A 183 3.99 0.25 -21.24
CA ASN A 183 3.96 1.40 -22.14
C ASN A 183 3.06 1.09 -23.34
N PHE A 184 2.21 2.05 -23.71
CA PHE A 184 1.32 1.97 -24.86
C PHE A 184 1.69 3.06 -25.88
N ASP A 185 1.79 2.66 -27.15
CA ASP A 185 2.12 3.56 -28.27
C ASP A 185 0.86 4.27 -28.85
N HIS A 186 -0.31 3.92 -28.33
CA HIS A 186 -1.63 4.44 -28.66
C HIS A 186 -2.44 4.65 -27.36
N PRO A 187 -3.58 5.36 -27.40
CA PRO A 187 -4.45 5.51 -26.24
C PRO A 187 -4.87 4.13 -25.73
N PRO A 188 -4.67 3.83 -24.43
CA PRO A 188 -5.07 2.55 -23.89
C PRO A 188 -6.58 2.35 -24.04
N SER A 189 -7.00 1.25 -24.66
CA SER A 189 -8.40 0.89 -24.76
C SER A 189 -8.89 0.16 -23.49
N SER A 190 -10.20 0.04 -23.36
CA SER A 190 -10.82 -0.78 -22.32
C SER A 190 -10.32 -2.23 -22.33
N GLU A 191 -10.09 -2.80 -23.52
CA GLU A 191 -9.57 -4.15 -23.66
C GLU A 191 -8.13 -4.25 -23.18
N ASP A 192 -7.29 -3.25 -23.48
CA ASP A 192 -5.89 -3.19 -23.05
C ASP A 192 -5.76 -3.17 -21.53
N LEU A 193 -6.56 -2.35 -20.85
CA LEU A 193 -6.54 -2.25 -19.40
C LEU A 193 -7.06 -3.54 -18.73
N LEU A 194 -8.08 -4.18 -19.29
CA LEU A 194 -8.57 -5.47 -18.81
C LEU A 194 -7.56 -6.59 -19.06
N ALA A 195 -6.86 -6.57 -20.20
CA ALA A 195 -5.78 -7.50 -20.50
C ALA A 195 -4.60 -7.31 -19.54
N LEU A 196 -4.21 -6.05 -19.28
CA LEU A 196 -3.19 -5.68 -18.32
C LEU A 196 -3.54 -6.18 -16.90
N LYS A 197 -4.78 -5.95 -16.46
CA LYS A 197 -5.30 -6.47 -15.19
C LYS A 197 -5.15 -8.00 -15.11
N ARG A 198 -5.65 -8.73 -16.11
CA ARG A 198 -5.59 -10.20 -16.14
C ARG A 198 -4.14 -10.71 -16.11
N ALA A 199 -3.24 -10.07 -16.86
CA ALA A 199 -1.82 -10.41 -16.88
C ALA A 199 -1.19 -10.24 -15.49
N VAL A 200 -1.45 -9.12 -14.82
CA VAL A 200 -0.94 -8.85 -13.47
C VAL A 200 -1.49 -9.84 -12.46
N GLU A 201 -2.78 -10.15 -12.51
CA GLU A 201 -3.40 -11.14 -11.62
C GLU A 201 -2.79 -12.53 -11.82
N ASP A 202 -2.59 -12.95 -13.07
CA ASP A 202 -2.02 -14.26 -13.39
C ASP A 202 -0.54 -14.39 -12.94
N ILE A 203 0.25 -13.33 -13.08
CA ILE A 203 1.64 -13.28 -12.58
C ILE A 203 1.68 -13.25 -11.06
N SER A 204 0.83 -12.45 -10.43
CA SER A 204 0.76 -12.34 -8.97
C SER A 204 0.36 -13.68 -8.35
N LEU A 205 -0.53 -14.43 -9.02
CA LEU A 205 -0.90 -15.78 -8.64
C LEU A 205 0.24 -16.79 -8.84
N ALA A 206 1.06 -16.65 -9.88
CA ALA A 206 2.21 -17.51 -10.13
C ALA A 206 3.30 -17.36 -9.08
N ASN A 207 3.64 -16.10 -8.78
CA ASN A 207 4.76 -15.74 -7.91
C ASN A 207 4.36 -15.63 -6.43
N LEU A 208 3.05 -15.61 -6.15
CA LEU A 208 2.49 -15.46 -4.81
C LEU A 208 2.92 -14.17 -4.09
N VAL A 209 3.20 -13.12 -4.88
CA VAL A 209 3.55 -11.77 -4.43
C VAL A 209 2.41 -10.84 -4.84
N PRO A 210 1.88 -10.00 -3.94
CA PRO A 210 0.76 -9.12 -4.26
C PRO A 210 1.19 -7.99 -5.21
N PRO A 211 0.30 -7.58 -6.13
CA PRO A 211 0.49 -6.37 -6.91
C PRO A 211 0.30 -5.16 -5.98
N SER A 212 1.22 -4.21 -6.04
CA SER A 212 1.13 -2.96 -5.27
C SER A 212 0.81 -1.75 -6.11
N ARG A 213 1.17 -1.79 -7.41
CA ARG A 213 0.91 -0.71 -8.36
C ARG A 213 0.91 -1.27 -9.79
N VAL A 214 -0.07 -0.88 -10.59
CA VAL A 214 -0.16 -1.25 -12.00
C VAL A 214 -0.30 0.02 -12.80
N ILE A 215 0.68 0.33 -13.63
CA ILE A 215 0.76 1.58 -14.37
C ILE A 215 0.64 1.28 -15.86
N ALA A 216 -0.39 1.83 -16.49
CA ALA A 216 -0.43 2.10 -17.91
C ALA A 216 0.25 3.44 -18.17
N LEU A 217 1.29 3.43 -19.00
CA LEU A 217 2.01 4.63 -19.42
C LEU A 217 1.70 4.88 -20.89
N TRP A 218 1.35 6.11 -21.22
CA TRP A 218 1.04 6.51 -22.60
C TRP A 218 1.61 7.90 -22.87
N GLN A 219 2.28 8.06 -24.02
CA GLN A 219 2.70 9.37 -24.53
C GLN A 219 1.58 9.92 -25.40
N ARG A 220 0.95 11.01 -24.96
CA ARG A 220 -0.18 11.61 -25.69
C ARG A 220 0.31 12.27 -26.97
N LYS A 221 -0.38 11.97 -28.07
CA LYS A 221 -0.28 12.70 -29.35
C LYS A 221 -1.45 13.69 -29.48
N PRO A 222 -1.35 14.74 -30.30
CA PRO A 222 -2.31 15.86 -30.31
C PRO A 222 -3.75 15.45 -30.67
N ASP A 223 -3.91 14.45 -31.52
CA ASP A 223 -5.21 13.98 -32.03
C ASP A 223 -5.75 12.75 -31.28
N GLU A 224 -5.09 12.36 -30.19
CA GLU A 224 -5.39 11.15 -29.45
C GLU A 224 -5.97 11.49 -28.07
N GLU A 225 -7.18 11.01 -27.79
CA GLU A 225 -7.85 11.16 -26.51
C GLU A 225 -8.29 9.80 -25.94
N ILE A 226 -8.51 9.79 -24.63
CA ILE A 226 -8.97 8.62 -23.90
C ILE A 226 -10.50 8.64 -23.85
N THR A 227 -11.13 7.50 -24.10
CA THR A 227 -12.59 7.37 -24.03
C THR A 227 -13.09 7.33 -22.58
N GLU A 228 -14.35 7.69 -22.36
CA GLU A 228 -14.97 7.69 -21.02
C GLU A 228 -14.96 6.30 -20.36
N ASP A 229 -15.15 5.24 -21.15
CA ASP A 229 -15.09 3.84 -20.69
C ASP A 229 -13.75 3.48 -20.01
N VAL A 230 -12.65 4.08 -20.47
CA VAL A 230 -11.31 3.85 -19.91
C VAL A 230 -11.20 4.49 -18.53
N TYR A 231 -11.78 5.68 -18.33
CA TYR A 231 -11.87 6.30 -17.02
C TYR A 231 -12.71 5.46 -16.05
N GLU A 232 -13.85 4.94 -16.51
CA GLU A 232 -14.68 4.05 -15.69
C GLU A 232 -13.91 2.80 -15.26
N ILE A 233 -13.12 2.19 -16.15
CA ILE A 233 -12.28 1.03 -15.82
C ILE A 233 -11.20 1.39 -14.80
N LEU A 234 -10.50 2.52 -14.96
CA LEU A 234 -9.46 2.96 -14.02
C LEU A 234 -10.01 3.20 -12.61
N ILE A 235 -11.27 3.65 -12.51
CA ILE A 235 -11.93 3.92 -11.22
C ILE A 235 -12.50 2.63 -10.61
N THR A 236 -13.15 1.78 -11.41
CA THR A 236 -13.93 0.64 -10.91
C THR A 236 -13.14 -0.65 -10.80
N GLN A 237 -12.13 -0.85 -11.66
CA GLN A 237 -11.41 -2.11 -11.73
C GLN A 237 -10.18 -2.11 -10.84
N VAL A 238 -10.02 -3.19 -10.08
CA VAL A 238 -8.85 -3.46 -9.26
C VAL A 238 -8.28 -4.82 -9.62
N ALA A 239 -6.96 -4.91 -9.74
CA ALA A 239 -6.23 -6.17 -9.84
C ALA A 239 -6.17 -6.81 -8.45
N VAL A 240 -6.60 -8.07 -8.35
CA VAL A 240 -6.74 -8.76 -7.06
C VAL A 240 -5.90 -10.02 -6.99
N LEU A 241 -5.17 -10.16 -5.88
CA LEU A 241 -4.60 -11.42 -5.44
C LEU A 241 -5.34 -11.91 -4.20
N GLN A 242 -6.17 -12.95 -4.36
CA GLN A 242 -6.78 -13.66 -3.24
C GLN A 242 -5.87 -14.81 -2.79
N ARG A 243 -5.52 -14.83 -1.50
CA ARG A 243 -4.70 -15.90 -0.91
C ARG A 243 -5.19 -16.27 0.48
N GLY A 244 -5.92 -17.38 0.57
CA GLY A 244 -6.57 -17.83 1.79
C GLY A 244 -7.68 -16.86 2.21
N SER A 245 -7.64 -16.39 3.46
CA SER A 245 -8.59 -15.39 3.97
C SER A 245 -8.20 -13.93 3.69
N ARG A 246 -7.08 -13.69 3.00
CA ARG A 246 -6.60 -12.33 2.69
C ARG A 246 -6.77 -12.02 1.22
N THR A 247 -7.24 -10.81 0.95
CA THR A 247 -7.40 -10.25 -0.39
C THR A 247 -6.51 -9.03 -0.50
N TYR A 248 -5.60 -9.05 -1.47
CA TYR A 248 -4.76 -7.91 -1.82
C TYR A 248 -5.29 -7.31 -3.11
N ALA A 249 -5.63 -6.02 -3.08
CA ALA A 249 -6.12 -5.32 -4.25
C ALA A 249 -5.25 -4.11 -4.58
N CYS A 250 -5.11 -3.84 -5.88
CA CYS A 250 -4.42 -2.70 -6.42
C CYS A 250 -5.23 -2.10 -7.58
N SER A 251 -5.44 -0.80 -7.57
CA SER A 251 -6.04 -0.10 -8.71
C SER A 251 -5.10 -0.07 -9.91
N LEU A 252 -5.68 0.03 -11.10
CA LEU A 252 -4.97 0.42 -12.30
C LEU A 252 -4.74 1.93 -12.25
N GLU A 253 -3.59 2.39 -12.67
CA GLU A 253 -3.27 3.82 -12.78
C GLU A 253 -2.85 4.12 -14.22
N LEU A 254 -3.33 5.25 -14.74
CA LEU A 254 -2.90 5.77 -16.02
C LEU A 254 -2.06 7.02 -15.80
N ILE A 255 -0.86 7.01 -16.36
CA ILE A 255 0.03 8.15 -16.40
C ILE A 255 0.19 8.54 -17.86
N VAL A 256 -0.12 9.79 -18.15
CA VAL A 256 -0.03 10.37 -19.49
C VAL A 256 1.16 11.31 -19.51
N GLU A 257 2.10 11.06 -20.42
CA GLU A 257 3.18 11.98 -20.72
C GLU A 257 2.71 12.93 -21.83
N ASN A 258 2.56 14.21 -21.49
CA ASN A 258 2.15 15.25 -22.42
C ASN A 258 3.37 15.78 -23.19
N GLU A 259 3.12 16.30 -24.39
CA GLU A 259 4.17 16.89 -25.24
C GLU A 259 4.82 18.14 -24.62
N ASP A 260 4.13 18.82 -23.71
CA ASP A 260 4.66 19.96 -22.96
C ASP A 260 5.71 19.57 -21.89
N GLY A 261 6.02 18.27 -21.76
CA GLY A 261 6.96 17.75 -20.80
C GLY A 261 6.38 17.63 -19.39
N THR A 262 5.06 17.53 -19.27
CA THR A 262 4.36 17.30 -18.00
C THR A 262 3.76 15.90 -17.93
N TYR A 263 3.65 15.37 -16.70
CA TYR A 263 2.88 14.17 -16.42
C TYR A 263 1.48 14.55 -15.94
N GLU A 264 0.47 13.99 -16.60
CA GLU A 264 -0.89 13.95 -16.11
C GLU A 264 -1.15 12.60 -15.43
N PHE A 265 -1.63 12.64 -14.20
CA PHE A 265 -2.01 11.45 -13.44
C PHE A 265 -3.52 11.38 -13.37
N VAL A 266 -4.12 10.35 -13.97
CA VAL A 266 -5.56 10.14 -13.83
C VAL A 266 -5.83 9.66 -12.40
N PRO A 267 -6.52 10.47 -11.55
CA PRO A 267 -6.61 10.21 -10.13
C PRO A 267 -7.48 9.00 -9.81
N TYR A 268 -7.18 8.39 -8.67
CA TYR A 268 -7.87 7.22 -8.15
C TYR A 268 -8.89 7.59 -7.08
N VAL A 269 -10.10 7.02 -7.15
CA VAL A 269 -11.11 7.06 -6.08
C VAL A 269 -11.19 5.67 -5.44
N VAL A 270 -10.70 5.52 -4.21
CA VAL A 270 -10.83 4.27 -3.45
C VAL A 270 -12.28 4.10 -3.00
N ASP A 271 -12.92 2.99 -3.35
CA ASP A 271 -14.06 2.48 -2.59
C ASP A 271 -13.58 1.57 -1.44
N HIS A 272 -14.15 1.76 -0.25
CA HIS A 272 -13.56 1.45 1.07
C HIS A 272 -13.40 -0.06 1.44
N SER A 273 -13.54 -0.97 0.48
CA SER A 273 -13.80 -2.40 0.73
C SER A 273 -12.56 -3.32 0.68
N TYR A 274 -11.39 -2.82 0.31
CA TYR A 274 -10.20 -3.67 0.13
C TYR A 274 -9.04 -3.34 1.07
N PHE A 275 -8.40 -4.39 1.61
CA PHE A 275 -7.08 -4.28 2.23
C PHE A 275 -6.05 -4.00 1.13
N SER A 276 -5.73 -2.73 0.91
CA SER A 276 -4.53 -2.40 0.15
C SER A 276 -3.32 -2.86 0.98
N THR A 277 -2.45 -3.67 0.38
CA THR A 277 -1.09 -3.74 0.94
C THR A 277 -0.53 -2.34 0.95
N SER A 278 0.30 -2.01 1.94
CA SER A 278 1.08 -0.78 1.91
C SER A 278 1.68 -0.68 0.51
N ARG A 279 1.19 0.29 -0.29
CA ARG A 279 1.76 0.61 -1.60
C ARG A 279 3.27 0.64 -1.43
N ALA A 280 4.02 0.17 -2.41
CA ALA A 280 5.44 0.45 -2.43
C ALA A 280 5.59 1.99 -2.44
N GLN A 281 5.79 2.55 -1.25
CA GLN A 281 6.22 3.91 -0.97
C GLN A 281 7.75 3.92 -0.88
#